data_AF-A0A956MC97-F1
#
_entry.id   AF-A0A956MC97-F1
#
_cell.length_a   1.000
_cell.length_b   1.000
_cell.length_c   1.000
_cell.angle_alpha   90.00
_cell.angle_beta   90.00
_cell.angle_gamma   90.00
#
_symmetry.space_group_name_H-M   'P 1'
#
loop_
_entity.id
_entity.type
_entity.pdbx_description
1 polymer ?
#
loop_
_entity_poly.entity_id
_entity_poly.type
_entity_poly.pdbx_seq_one_letter_code
_entity_poly.pdbx_strand_id
1 'polypeptide(L)'
;MQASKLEQPGRKTGSGRRLNADQEKAIQKMIYDKMPDQLKLPFALWKRQAIQQLIKEQFGIELPVHTINHYLHRWDFTPQRPIKRAYEQNDKKVQEWLHSSYPAIDERAKQENAEIHWGDETGISNQCNYGRSYAPKGQTPVVRRKANRFSTVSSAVYYRIRI
;
A
#
# COMPACT_ATOMS: atom_id res chain seq x y z
N MET A 1 -8.99 -44.60 -34.98
CA MET A 1 -8.81 -43.17 -35.29
C MET A 1 -8.35 -42.45 -34.03
N GLN A 2 -7.08 -42.06 -33.95
CA GLN A 2 -6.56 -41.27 -32.82
C GLN A 2 -6.61 -39.78 -33.21
N ALA A 3 -7.30 -38.99 -32.40
CA ALA A 3 -7.40 -37.54 -32.59
C ALA A 3 -6.09 -36.88 -32.15
N SER A 4 -5.41 -36.21 -33.08
CA SER A 4 -4.25 -35.37 -32.79
C SER A 4 -4.70 -34.09 -32.07
N LYS A 5 -4.05 -33.76 -30.96
CA LYS A 5 -4.23 -32.48 -30.26
C LYS A 5 -3.82 -31.36 -31.21
N LEU A 6 -4.78 -30.51 -31.59
CA LEU A 6 -4.53 -29.28 -32.32
C LEU A 6 -3.74 -28.33 -31.40
N GLU A 7 -2.43 -28.19 -31.63
CA GLU A 7 -1.67 -27.08 -31.04
C GLU A 7 -2.17 -25.78 -31.66
N GLN A 8 -2.64 -24.86 -30.81
CA GLN A 8 -3.16 -23.57 -31.26
C GLN A 8 -2.01 -22.78 -31.92
N PRO A 9 -2.20 -22.22 -33.13
CA PRO A 9 -1.17 -21.43 -33.81
C PRO A 9 -1.07 -20.03 -33.17
N GLY A 10 -0.51 -20.00 -31.97
CA GLY A 10 -0.17 -18.79 -31.22
C GLY A 10 1.32 -18.73 -30.97
N ARG A 11 1.87 -17.52 -30.87
CA ARG A 11 3.27 -17.32 -30.43
C ARG A 11 3.44 -18.01 -29.07
N LYS A 12 4.43 -18.91 -28.94
CA LYS A 12 4.73 -19.61 -27.69
C LYS A 12 4.81 -18.62 -26.53
N THR A 13 4.26 -18.97 -25.38
CA THR A 13 4.17 -18.08 -24.21
C THR A 13 5.54 -17.55 -23.83
N GLY A 14 5.72 -16.24 -23.98
CA GLY A 14 7.00 -15.56 -23.77
C GLY A 14 8.00 -15.65 -24.94
N SER A 15 7.53 -15.76 -26.17
CA SER A 15 8.32 -15.41 -27.36
C SER A 15 8.23 -13.90 -27.64
N GLY A 16 9.33 -13.28 -28.08
CA GLY A 16 9.41 -11.82 -28.30
C GLY A 16 9.72 -10.99 -27.05
N ARG A 17 10.36 -11.59 -26.03
CA ARG A 17 10.80 -10.87 -24.82
C ARG A 17 12.01 -10.00 -25.13
N ARG A 18 12.02 -8.81 -24.55
CA ARG A 18 13.19 -7.93 -24.52
C ARG A 18 14.06 -8.16 -23.28
N LEU A 19 13.47 -8.69 -22.21
CA LEU A 19 14.17 -9.09 -20.99
C LEU A 19 14.45 -10.59 -20.98
N ASN A 20 15.67 -10.94 -20.57
CA ASN A 20 16.06 -12.33 -20.30
C ASN A 20 15.57 -12.78 -18.92
N ALA A 21 15.45 -14.09 -18.71
CA ALA A 21 14.93 -14.66 -17.46
C ALA A 21 15.68 -14.17 -16.20
N ASP A 22 17.01 -13.99 -16.29
CA ASP A 22 17.81 -13.49 -15.17
C ASP A 22 17.55 -12.02 -14.87
N GLN A 23 17.33 -11.21 -15.91
CA GLN A 23 16.93 -9.80 -15.76
C GLN A 23 15.53 -9.70 -15.13
N GLU A 24 14.59 -10.53 -15.56
CA GLU A 24 13.24 -10.59 -14.97
C GLU A 24 13.33 -10.91 -13.46
N LYS A 25 14.11 -11.93 -13.06
CA LYS A 25 14.30 -12.29 -11.65
C LYS A 25 14.96 -11.18 -10.84
N ALA A 26 15.98 -10.53 -11.38
CA ALA A 26 16.65 -9.42 -10.72
C ALA A 26 15.68 -8.25 -10.44
N ILE A 27 14.84 -7.90 -11.43
CA ILE A 27 13.83 -6.85 -11.30
C ILE A 27 12.80 -7.20 -10.23
N GLN A 28 12.27 -8.43 -10.26
CA GLN A 28 11.32 -8.90 -9.25
C GLN A 28 11.92 -8.78 -7.84
N LYS A 29 13.16 -9.25 -7.65
CA LYS A 29 13.86 -9.16 -6.37
C LYS A 29 14.00 -7.71 -5.90
N MET A 30 14.37 -6.78 -6.79
CA MET A 30 14.47 -5.36 -6.46
C MET A 30 13.13 -4.73 -6.05
N ILE A 31 12.03 -5.13 -6.69
CA ILE A 31 10.68 -4.63 -6.35
C ILE A 31 10.23 -5.16 -4.98
N TYR A 32 10.57 -6.39 -4.62
CA TYR A 32 10.26 -6.98 -3.32
C TYR A 32 11.10 -6.37 -2.19
N ASP A 33 12.41 -6.25 -2.40
CA ASP A 33 13.35 -5.91 -1.33
C ASP A 33 13.41 -4.41 -1.04
N LYS A 34 13.10 -3.55 -2.03
CA LYS A 34 13.37 -2.11 -1.95
C LYS A 34 12.19 -1.26 -2.40
N MET A 35 12.12 -0.05 -1.86
CA MET A 35 11.26 1.03 -2.36
C MET A 35 11.97 1.84 -3.44
N PRO A 36 11.24 2.46 -4.40
CA PRO A 36 11.89 3.26 -5.45
C PRO A 36 12.72 4.43 -4.90
N ASP A 37 12.32 5.00 -3.76
CA ASP A 37 13.06 6.05 -3.05
C ASP A 37 14.46 5.59 -2.62
N GLN A 38 14.58 4.35 -2.11
CA GLN A 38 15.88 3.74 -1.75
C GLN A 38 16.78 3.49 -2.97
N LEU A 39 16.17 3.45 -4.17
CA LEU A 39 16.87 3.30 -5.45
C LEU A 39 17.12 4.66 -6.12
N LYS A 40 16.90 5.78 -5.41
CA LYS A 40 17.05 7.15 -5.91
C LYS A 40 16.18 7.47 -7.13
N LEU A 41 15.09 6.72 -7.31
CA LEU A 41 14.12 6.97 -8.36
C LEU A 41 13.18 8.11 -7.91
N PRO A 42 12.70 8.97 -8.84
CA PRO A 42 11.82 10.10 -8.52
C PRO A 42 10.37 9.68 -8.27
N PHE A 43 10.15 8.55 -7.57
CA PHE A 43 8.84 7.99 -7.31
C PHE A 43 8.72 7.54 -5.85
N ALA A 44 7.61 7.89 -5.19
CA ALA A 44 7.33 7.44 -3.83
C ALA A 44 6.89 5.96 -3.75
N LEU A 45 6.34 5.41 -4.84
CA LEU A 45 5.79 4.04 -4.91
C LEU A 45 6.09 3.39 -6.26
N TRP A 46 6.07 2.06 -6.30
CA TRP A 46 6.21 1.28 -7.52
C TRP A 46 5.05 1.50 -8.48
N LYS A 47 5.19 2.51 -9.36
CA LYS A 47 4.33 2.73 -10.53
C LYS A 47 4.94 2.07 -11.76
N ARG A 48 4.14 1.85 -12.81
CA ARG A 48 4.63 1.32 -14.10
C ARG A 48 5.79 2.15 -14.69
N GLN A 49 5.77 3.47 -14.49
CA GLN A 49 6.87 4.37 -14.88
C GLN A 49 8.12 4.19 -14.03
N ALA A 50 7.98 3.91 -12.73
CA ALA A 50 9.11 3.62 -11.85
C ALA A 50 9.84 2.34 -12.28
N ILE A 51 9.06 1.32 -12.67
CA ILE A 51 9.61 0.05 -13.18
C ILE A 51 10.28 0.26 -14.53
N GLN A 52 9.70 1.09 -15.41
CA GLN A 52 10.32 1.46 -16.67
C GLN A 52 11.70 2.10 -16.46
N GLN A 53 11.77 3.06 -15.54
CA GLN A 53 13.01 3.76 -15.23
C GLN A 53 14.02 2.82 -14.56
N LEU A 54 13.58 1.95 -13.65
CA LEU A 54 14.43 0.91 -13.06
C LEU A 54 15.08 0.03 -14.14
N ILE A 55 14.30 -0.43 -15.12
CA ILE A 55 14.79 -1.29 -16.19
C ILE A 55 15.79 -0.53 -17.08
N LYS A 56 15.50 0.74 -17.36
CA LYS A 56 16.41 1.61 -18.12
C LYS A 56 17.72 1.85 -17.39
N GLU A 57 17.70 2.12 -16.08
CA GLU A 57 18.90 2.39 -15.29
C GLU A 57 19.74 1.14 -15.04
N GLN A 58 19.12 -0.02 -14.83
CA GLN A 58 19.85 -1.26 -14.50
C GLN A 58 20.37 -2.00 -15.74
N PHE A 59 19.63 -1.97 -16.85
CA PHE A 59 19.92 -2.78 -18.03
C PHE A 59 20.04 -1.98 -19.33
N GLY A 60 19.79 -0.67 -19.31
CA GLY A 60 19.83 0.17 -20.53
C GLY A 60 18.70 -0.10 -21.52
N ILE A 61 17.69 -0.90 -21.13
CA ILE A 61 16.61 -1.35 -22.03
C ILE A 61 15.40 -0.44 -21.86
N GLU A 62 14.98 0.21 -22.94
CA GLU A 62 13.71 0.94 -22.95
C GLU A 62 12.56 0.02 -23.33
N LEU A 63 11.65 -0.17 -22.37
CA LEU A 63 10.39 -0.87 -22.58
C LEU A 63 9.23 0.13 -22.59
N PRO A 64 8.29 0.03 -23.54
CA PRO A 64 7.03 0.76 -23.45
C PRO A 64 6.25 0.37 -22.19
N VAL A 65 5.50 1.33 -21.62
CA VAL A 65 4.69 1.13 -20.40
C VAL A 65 3.66 0.00 -20.55
N HIS A 66 3.12 -0.20 -21.75
CA HIS A 66 2.18 -1.30 -22.02
C HIS A 66 2.86 -2.68 -21.93
N THR A 67 4.12 -2.80 -22.38
CA THR A 67 4.89 -4.04 -22.29
C THR A 67 5.18 -4.40 -20.84
N ILE A 68 5.48 -3.40 -20.00
CA ILE A 68 5.70 -3.60 -18.56
C ILE A 68 4.46 -4.18 -17.88
N ASN A 69 3.26 -3.77 -18.31
CA ASN A 69 2.02 -4.33 -17.78
C ASN A 69 1.89 -5.84 -18.06
N HIS A 70 2.30 -6.27 -19.26
CA HIS A 70 2.34 -7.69 -19.61
C HIS A 70 3.36 -8.47 -18.76
N TYR A 71 4.53 -7.88 -18.49
CA TYR A 71 5.52 -8.47 -17.58
C TYR A 71 4.98 -8.59 -16.15
N LEU A 72 4.36 -7.53 -15.62
CA LEU A 72 3.81 -7.54 -14.25
C LEU A 72 2.69 -8.57 -14.09
N HIS A 73 1.76 -8.64 -15.05
CA HIS A 73 0.70 -9.65 -15.03
C HIS A 73 1.27 -11.07 -15.10
N ARG A 74 2.38 -11.27 -15.81
CA ARG A 74 3.02 -12.59 -15.92
C ARG A 74 3.84 -12.98 -14.68
N TRP A 75 4.31 -12.00 -13.93
CA TRP A 75 4.98 -12.19 -12.64
C TRP A 75 4.00 -12.22 -11.46
N ASP A 76 2.69 -12.20 -11.73
CA ASP A 76 1.61 -12.14 -10.74
C ASP A 76 1.63 -10.88 -9.84
N PHE A 77 2.23 -9.78 -10.32
CA PHE A 77 2.19 -8.49 -9.64
C PHE A 77 0.85 -7.78 -9.92
N THR A 78 0.07 -7.59 -8.87
CA THR A 78 -1.19 -6.84 -8.92
C THR A 78 -1.04 -5.51 -8.20
N PRO A 79 -1.65 -4.40 -8.67
CA PRO A 79 -1.67 -3.14 -7.94
C PRO A 79 -2.29 -3.32 -6.54
N GLN A 80 -1.46 -3.27 -5.50
CA GLN A 80 -1.92 -3.35 -4.11
C GLN A 80 -2.06 -1.97 -3.50
N ARG A 81 -3.05 -1.80 -2.62
CA ARG A 81 -3.18 -0.58 -1.81
C ARG A 81 -2.14 -0.64 -0.68
N PRO A 82 -1.19 0.31 -0.62
CA PRO A 82 -0.20 0.29 0.46
C PRO A 82 -0.89 0.47 1.81
N ILE A 83 -0.43 -0.29 2.80
CA ILE A 83 -0.85 -0.12 4.18
C ILE A 83 -0.24 1.19 4.67
N LYS A 84 -1.08 2.10 5.18
CA LYS A 84 -0.61 3.33 5.79
C LYS A 84 -0.03 3.00 7.16
N ARG A 85 1.27 3.18 7.34
CA ARG A 85 1.92 3.22 8.66
C ARG A 85 2.44 4.63 8.88
N ALA A 86 2.21 5.17 10.08
CA ALA A 86 2.75 6.48 10.42
C ALA A 86 4.27 6.37 10.55
N TYR A 87 5.01 7.28 9.91
CA TYR A 87 6.47 7.29 10.01
C TYR A 87 6.95 7.51 11.46
N GLU A 88 6.16 8.26 12.24
CA GLU A 88 6.41 8.57 13.66
C GLU A 88 6.15 7.38 14.60
N GLN A 89 5.58 6.28 14.09
CA GLN A 89 5.32 5.09 14.90
C GLN A 89 6.65 4.48 15.36
N ASN A 90 6.97 4.66 16.63
CA ASN A 90 8.14 4.05 17.25
C ASN A 90 7.77 2.66 17.78
N ASP A 91 7.93 1.65 16.93
CA ASP A 91 7.62 0.26 17.26
C ASP A 91 8.34 -0.22 18.53
N LYS A 92 9.55 0.29 18.81
CA LYS A 92 10.28 -0.05 20.04
C LYS A 92 9.55 0.43 21.28
N LYS A 93 9.07 1.68 21.29
CA LYS A 93 8.29 2.23 22.43
C LYS A 93 6.97 1.49 22.63
N VAL A 94 6.31 1.09 21.53
CA VAL A 94 5.08 0.29 21.61
C VAL A 94 5.35 -1.06 22.26
N GLN A 95 6.42 -1.76 21.83
CA GLN A 95 6.81 -3.03 22.44
C GLN A 95 7.21 -2.87 23.90
N GLU A 96 8.01 -1.87 24.22
CA GLU A 96 8.45 -1.59 25.59
C GLU A 96 7.24 -1.37 26.51
N TRP A 97 6.30 -0.53 26.10
CA TRP A 97 5.06 -0.29 26.86
C TRP A 97 4.21 -1.55 27.03
N LEU A 98 4.10 -2.41 26.01
CA LEU A 98 3.37 -3.68 26.10
C LEU A 98 4.00 -4.67 27.09
N HIS A 99 5.33 -4.72 27.16
CA HIS A 99 6.05 -5.68 28.02
C HIS A 99 6.29 -5.19 29.44
N SER A 100 6.47 -3.88 29.65
CA SER A 100 6.77 -3.33 30.98
C SER A 100 5.58 -2.59 31.60
N SER A 101 4.99 -1.65 30.87
CA SER A 101 4.06 -0.69 31.45
C SER A 101 2.65 -1.29 31.60
N TYR A 102 2.19 -2.05 30.61
CA TYR A 102 0.86 -2.65 30.65
C TYR A 102 0.70 -3.69 31.78
N PRO A 103 1.64 -4.65 31.98
CA PRO A 103 1.52 -5.61 33.08
C PRO A 103 1.51 -4.95 34.47
N ALA A 104 2.28 -3.87 34.67
CA ALA A 104 2.26 -3.13 35.93
C ALA A 104 0.91 -2.43 36.19
N ILE A 105 0.24 -1.95 35.14
CA ILE A 105 -1.11 -1.36 35.24
C ILE A 105 -2.15 -2.45 35.52
N ASP A 106 -2.03 -3.63 34.89
CA ASP A 106 -2.90 -4.78 35.11
C ASP A 106 -2.81 -5.32 36.54
N GLU A 107 -1.59 -5.51 37.06
CA GLU A 107 -1.37 -5.95 38.45
C GLU A 107 -1.94 -4.96 39.46
N ARG A 108 -1.73 -3.66 39.23
CA ARG A 108 -2.30 -2.62 40.09
C ARG A 108 -3.82 -2.61 40.04
N ALA A 109 -4.42 -2.75 38.85
CA ALA A 109 -5.87 -2.82 38.70
C ALA A 109 -6.47 -4.06 39.40
N LYS A 110 -5.77 -5.21 39.38
CA LYS A 110 -6.15 -6.40 40.17
C LYS A 110 -6.10 -6.15 41.68
N GLN A 111 -5.05 -5.50 42.17
CA GLN A 111 -4.90 -5.19 43.60
C GLN A 111 -5.98 -4.21 44.10
N GLU A 112 -6.32 -3.22 43.29
CA GLU A 112 -7.31 -2.18 43.63
C GLU A 112 -8.76 -2.60 43.26
N ASN A 113 -8.96 -3.79 42.68
CA ASN A 113 -10.23 -4.27 42.13
C ASN A 113 -10.87 -3.22 41.18
N ALA A 114 -10.05 -2.60 40.35
CA ALA A 114 -10.39 -1.49 39.47
C ALA A 114 -10.57 -1.95 38.01
N GLU A 115 -11.39 -1.22 37.25
CA GLU A 115 -11.63 -1.51 35.84
C GLU A 115 -10.74 -0.63 34.95
N ILE A 116 -10.13 -1.23 33.92
CA ILE A 116 -9.34 -0.50 32.93
C ILE A 116 -10.24 -0.09 31.77
N HIS A 117 -10.33 1.22 31.55
CA HIS A 117 -11.04 1.83 30.43
C HIS A 117 -10.07 2.43 29.43
N TRP A 118 -10.26 2.10 28.15
CA TRP A 118 -9.52 2.71 27.05
C TRP A 118 -10.36 3.81 26.40
N GLY A 119 -9.90 5.05 26.52
CA GLY A 119 -10.45 6.19 25.80
C GLY A 119 -9.64 6.46 24.54
N ASP A 120 -10.33 6.63 23.42
CA ASP A 120 -9.73 7.18 22.20
C ASP A 120 -10.54 8.38 21.71
N GLU A 121 -9.85 9.30 21.07
CA GLU A 121 -10.42 10.52 20.53
C GLU A 121 -10.64 10.37 19.03
N THR A 122 -11.89 10.31 18.63
CA THR A 122 -12.25 10.32 17.21
C THR A 122 -12.53 11.74 16.74
N GLY A 123 -11.70 12.24 15.83
CA GLY A 123 -11.96 13.50 15.14
C GLY A 123 -13.13 13.36 14.17
N ILE A 124 -14.25 14.01 14.48
CA ILE A 124 -15.40 14.12 13.58
C ILE A 124 -15.25 15.38 12.75
N SER A 125 -15.17 15.21 11.44
CA SER A 125 -15.16 16.30 10.47
C SER A 125 -16.43 16.25 9.64
N ASN A 126 -17.06 17.41 9.43
CA ASN A 126 -18.21 17.55 8.53
C ASN A 126 -17.81 17.47 7.03
N GLN A 127 -16.56 17.18 6.72
CA GLN A 127 -16.09 17.01 5.35
C GLN A 127 -15.81 15.54 5.06
N CYS A 128 -16.36 15.03 3.95
CA CYS A 128 -15.97 13.74 3.44
C CYS A 128 -14.51 13.80 2.96
N ASN A 129 -13.67 12.89 3.49
CA ASN A 129 -12.25 12.77 3.13
C ASN A 129 -12.01 12.21 1.71
N TYR A 130 -13.09 11.79 1.03
CA TYR A 130 -13.04 11.22 -0.32
C TYR A 130 -14.02 11.96 -1.24
N GLY A 131 -13.49 12.83 -2.10
CA GLY A 131 -14.23 13.39 -3.23
C GLY A 131 -13.97 12.57 -4.48
N ARG A 132 -15.01 12.00 -5.09
CA ARG A 132 -14.96 11.47 -6.45
C ARG A 132 -16.20 11.93 -7.19
N SER A 133 -16.01 12.50 -8.38
CA SER A 133 -17.09 12.83 -9.30
C SER A 133 -16.62 12.52 -10.72
N TYR A 134 -17.47 11.89 -11.52
CA TYR A 134 -17.26 11.82 -12.96
C TYR A 134 -17.56 13.19 -13.57
N ALA A 135 -16.66 13.69 -14.41
CA ALA A 135 -16.84 14.94 -15.15
C ALA A 135 -16.21 14.83 -16.55
N PRO A 136 -16.74 15.54 -17.57
CA PRO A 136 -16.17 15.55 -18.91
C PRO A 136 -14.70 16.00 -18.92
N LYS A 137 -13.91 15.43 -19.83
CA LYS A 137 -12.48 15.75 -19.96
C LYS A 137 -12.33 17.26 -20.22
N GLY A 138 -11.64 17.96 -19.32
CA GLY A 138 -11.42 19.41 -19.40
C GLY A 138 -12.47 20.27 -18.68
N GLN A 139 -13.51 19.68 -18.09
CA GLN A 139 -14.49 20.40 -17.29
C GLN A 139 -14.34 20.01 -15.82
N THR A 140 -13.69 20.87 -15.03
CA THR A 140 -13.58 20.68 -13.58
C THR A 140 -14.90 21.07 -12.91
N PRO A 141 -15.60 20.14 -12.23
CA PRO A 141 -16.85 20.46 -11.56
C PRO A 141 -16.59 21.38 -10.37
N VAL A 142 -17.29 22.51 -10.32
CA VAL A 142 -17.19 23.46 -9.20
C VAL A 142 -18.11 22.99 -8.07
N VAL A 143 -17.51 22.48 -6.99
CA VAL A 143 -18.26 22.12 -5.78
C VAL A 143 -18.31 23.33 -4.84
N ARG A 144 -19.49 23.94 -4.68
CA ARG A 144 -19.71 24.99 -3.68
C ARG A 144 -19.78 24.36 -2.29
N ARG A 145 -18.89 24.75 -1.37
CA ARG A 145 -18.90 24.31 0.02
C ARG A 145 -19.05 25.51 0.96
N LYS A 146 -19.65 25.29 2.14
CA LYS A 146 -19.63 26.29 3.21
C LYS A 146 -18.18 26.53 3.66
N ALA A 147 -17.81 27.80 3.87
CA ALA A 147 -16.46 28.18 4.32
C ALA A 147 -16.16 27.72 5.76
N ASN A 148 -17.20 27.62 6.60
CA ASN A 148 -17.04 27.25 8.00
C ASN A 148 -16.66 25.78 8.14
N ARG A 149 -15.42 25.55 8.56
CA ARG A 149 -14.88 24.24 8.93
C ARG A 149 -15.29 23.94 10.37
N PHE A 150 -16.02 22.85 10.57
CA PHE A 150 -16.35 22.34 11.90
C PHE A 150 -15.64 20.99 12.09
N SER A 151 -14.78 20.93 13.09
CA SER A 151 -14.15 19.70 13.56
C SER A 151 -14.34 19.62 15.05
N THR A 152 -14.98 18.55 15.51
CA THR A 152 -15.14 18.26 16.93
C THR A 152 -14.44 16.96 17.24
N VAL A 153 -13.79 16.91 18.38
CA VAL A 153 -13.24 15.67 18.91
C VAL A 153 -14.32 15.02 19.75
N SER A 154 -14.70 13.79 19.40
CA SER A 154 -15.56 12.97 20.24
C SER A 154 -14.67 11.98 20.97
N SER A 155 -14.64 12.07 22.29
CA SER A 155 -14.03 11.03 23.12
C SER A 155 -15.01 9.87 23.22
N ALA A 156 -14.55 8.67 22.98
CA ALA A 156 -15.34 7.47 23.19
C ALA A 156 -14.49 6.41 23.91
N VAL A 157 -15.14 5.73 24.86
CA VAL A 157 -14.53 4.65 25.64
C VAL A 157 -14.92 3.34 24.98
N TYR A 158 -13.96 2.65 24.38
CA TYR A 158 -14.24 1.52 23.49
C TYR A 158 -14.04 0.14 24.11
N TYR A 159 -13.20 0.04 25.15
CA TYR A 159 -12.87 -1.25 25.75
C TYR A 159 -12.92 -1.18 27.27
N ARG A 160 -13.68 -2.11 27.85
CA ARG A 160 -13.75 -2.43 29.27
C ARG A 160 -13.15 -3.81 29.44
N ILE A 161 -11.97 -3.89 30.03
CA ILE A 161 -11.38 -5.17 30.42
C ILE A 161 -11.74 -5.38 31.88
N ARG A 162 -12.58 -6.40 32.13
CA ARG A 162 -12.82 -6.90 33.48
C ARG A 162 -11.74 -7.93 33.75
N ILE A 163 -10.91 -7.64 34.73
CA ILE A 163 -9.75 -8.45 35.10
C ILE A 163 -10.17 -9.49 36.13
#